data_AF-A0AAU9V8A0-F1
#
_entry.id   AF-A0AAU9V8A0-F1
#
_cell.length_a   1.000
_cell.length_b   1.000
_cell.length_c   1.000
_cell.angle_alpha   90.00
_cell.angle_beta   90.00
_cell.angle_gamma   90.00
#
_symmetry.space_group_name_H-M   'P 1'
#
loop_
_entity.id
_entity.type
_entity.pdbx_description
1 polymer ?
#
loop_
_entity_poly.entity_id
_entity_poly.type
_entity_poly.pdbx_seq_one_letter_code
_entity_poly.pdbx_strand_id
1 'polypeptide(L)'
;MVRTLGPPTWFLTFSCNDLNWLDMLKALLIADGRDVDDAEHLSFPERLNLVQKHPVVIARQFTLRVNALMRFLKRNKDCLGGPIEDFWYRVEFQNRGSPHLHMLVWCSNIPEFSTPEGIAVIERVVSCSLNPNDSTLRKLVEDLQIHKHTATCKKNRKDDGCRFDFPRPASDSTVCLGPDEALANNGRFCLLKRTSNETMVNNYNAVLLGLWKGNIDVQPCGSVTSVAYYVAKYASKCEPRDTGDVIRDAISNAKRQGGDVWKQLFSVSMTILNQRLAGRTFQTAEI
;
A
#
# COMPACT_ATOMS: atom_id res chain seq x y z
N MET A 1 -12.82 13.15 -14.05
CA MET A 1 -12.57 13.27 -12.60
C MET A 1 -11.96 14.62 -12.27
N VAL A 2 -10.64 14.84 -12.41
CA VAL A 2 -10.00 16.11 -11.97
C VAL A 2 -10.60 17.39 -12.57
N ARG A 3 -10.94 17.38 -13.87
CA ARG A 3 -11.59 18.53 -14.53
C ARG A 3 -12.98 18.87 -13.94
N THR A 4 -13.66 17.89 -13.34
CA THR A 4 -15.06 18.01 -12.91
C THR A 4 -15.18 18.15 -11.39
N LEU A 5 -14.38 17.39 -10.64
CA LEU A 5 -14.43 17.32 -9.17
C LEU A 5 -13.29 18.09 -8.50
N GLY A 6 -12.36 18.66 -9.28
CA GLY A 6 -11.14 19.25 -8.73
C GLY A 6 -10.11 18.20 -8.30
N PRO A 7 -9.08 18.59 -7.54
CA PRO A 7 -8.08 17.65 -7.03
C PRO A 7 -8.72 16.63 -6.06
N PRO A 8 -8.22 15.37 -6.01
CA PRO A 8 -8.61 14.42 -4.98
C PRO A 8 -8.33 15.00 -3.60
N THR A 9 -9.07 14.54 -2.61
CA THR A 9 -8.93 14.92 -1.21
C THR A 9 -7.80 14.14 -0.53
N TRP A 10 -7.73 12.83 -0.79
CA TRP A 10 -6.80 11.92 -0.13
C TRP A 10 -6.04 11.05 -1.13
N PHE A 11 -4.76 10.85 -0.87
CA PHE A 11 -3.96 9.77 -1.43
C PHE A 11 -3.75 8.71 -0.36
N LEU A 12 -4.07 7.47 -0.71
CA LEU A 12 -4.04 6.33 0.19
C LEU A 12 -3.19 5.23 -0.44
N THR A 13 -2.33 4.61 0.35
CA THR A 13 -1.64 3.38 -0.05
C THR A 13 -1.86 2.26 0.94
N PHE A 14 -1.91 1.03 0.44
CA PHE A 14 -2.12 -0.16 1.25
C PHE A 14 -1.21 -1.30 0.79
N SER A 15 -0.30 -1.71 1.67
CA SER A 15 0.61 -2.83 1.43
C SER A 15 -0.03 -4.16 1.78
N CYS A 16 0.21 -5.19 0.97
CA CYS A 16 -0.17 -6.56 1.31
C CYS A 16 0.67 -7.08 2.49
N ASN A 17 0.02 -7.63 3.50
CA ASN A 17 0.66 -8.33 4.62
C ASN A 17 0.43 -9.84 4.48
N ASP A 18 0.81 -10.36 3.31
CA ASP A 18 0.55 -11.74 2.86
C ASP A 18 1.09 -12.82 3.80
N LEU A 19 2.20 -12.55 4.49
CA LEU A 19 2.79 -13.47 5.46
C LEU A 19 2.07 -13.54 6.81
N ASN A 20 1.16 -12.61 7.12
CA ASN A 20 0.58 -12.51 8.48
C ASN A 20 -0.94 -12.40 8.51
N TRP A 21 -1.60 -12.12 7.39
CA TRP A 21 -3.05 -12.13 7.33
C TRP A 21 -3.60 -13.55 7.46
N LEU A 22 -4.37 -13.79 8.52
CA LEU A 22 -4.94 -15.12 8.79
C LEU A 22 -5.83 -15.62 7.65
N ASP A 23 -6.65 -14.74 7.06
CA ASP A 23 -7.47 -15.04 5.88
C ASP A 23 -6.62 -15.37 4.64
N MET A 24 -5.44 -14.75 4.48
CA MET A 24 -4.50 -15.09 3.43
C MET A 24 -3.90 -16.48 3.68
N LEU A 25 -3.38 -16.74 4.88
CA LEU A 25 -2.77 -18.02 5.24
C LEU A 25 -3.77 -19.17 5.09
N LYS A 26 -5.03 -19.00 5.52
CA LYS A 26 -6.11 -19.97 5.31
C LYS A 26 -6.36 -20.23 3.82
N ALA A 27 -6.40 -19.19 2.99
CA ALA A 27 -6.59 -19.37 1.55
C ALA A 27 -5.41 -20.10 0.88
N LEU A 28 -4.18 -19.83 1.34
CA LEU A 28 -2.98 -20.52 0.87
C LEU A 28 -3.00 -22.00 1.27
N LEU A 29 -3.43 -22.33 2.49
CA LEU A 29 -3.57 -23.72 2.96
C LEU A 29 -4.61 -24.50 2.15
N ILE A 30 -5.76 -23.90 1.86
CA ILE A 30 -6.78 -24.50 0.98
C ILE A 30 -6.19 -24.82 -0.39
N ALA A 31 -5.44 -23.88 -0.97
CA ALA A 31 -4.80 -24.08 -2.28
C ALA A 31 -3.67 -25.13 -2.23
N ASP A 32 -3.05 -25.32 -1.06
CA ASP A 32 -2.03 -26.33 -0.82
C ASP A 32 -2.60 -27.72 -0.47
N GLY A 33 -3.92 -27.83 -0.30
CA GLY A 33 -4.58 -29.07 0.12
C GLY A 33 -4.36 -29.41 1.61
N ARG A 34 -4.06 -28.41 2.43
CA ARG A 34 -3.81 -28.53 3.87
C ARG A 34 -5.02 -28.03 4.68
N ASP A 35 -5.10 -28.45 5.93
CA ASP A 35 -6.11 -27.96 6.87
C ASP A 35 -5.92 -26.46 7.14
N VAL A 36 -7.02 -25.71 7.22
CA VAL A 36 -7.03 -24.27 7.49
C VAL A 36 -6.76 -23.92 8.95
N ASP A 37 -6.97 -24.87 9.86
CA ASP A 37 -6.77 -24.66 11.29
C ASP A 37 -5.27 -24.59 11.64
N ASP A 38 -4.39 -25.08 10.77
CA ASP A 38 -2.93 -24.94 10.91
C ASP A 38 -2.43 -23.49 10.72
N ALA A 39 -3.25 -22.56 10.22
CA ALA A 39 -2.81 -21.24 9.75
C ALA A 39 -2.05 -20.43 10.80
N GLU A 40 -2.45 -20.51 12.08
CA GLU A 40 -1.81 -19.78 13.18
C GLU A 40 -0.49 -20.43 13.62
N HIS A 41 -0.30 -21.72 13.36
CA HIS A 41 0.84 -22.52 13.78
C HIS A 41 1.96 -22.60 12.74
N LEU A 42 1.72 -22.09 11.53
CA LEU A 42 2.74 -22.05 10.47
C LEU A 42 3.97 -21.27 10.91
N SER A 43 5.14 -21.89 10.75
CA SER A 43 6.43 -21.22 10.90
C SER A 43 6.67 -20.20 9.78
N PHE A 44 7.56 -19.23 10.00
CA PHE A 44 7.88 -18.23 8.98
C PHE A 44 8.35 -18.84 7.63
N PRO A 45 9.24 -19.85 7.60
CA PRO A 45 9.63 -20.50 6.35
C PRO A 45 8.46 -21.16 5.61
N GLU A 46 7.52 -21.77 6.32
CA GLU A 46 6.33 -22.37 5.70
C GLU A 46 5.42 -21.32 5.08
N ARG A 47 5.18 -20.21 5.80
CA ARG A 47 4.38 -19.08 5.27
C ARG A 47 5.02 -18.52 4.00
N LEU A 48 6.34 -18.32 4.01
CA LEU A 48 7.08 -17.84 2.85
C LEU A 48 6.97 -18.80 1.66
N ASN A 49 7.14 -20.10 1.90
CA ASN A 49 7.01 -21.12 0.86
C ASN A 49 5.60 -21.14 0.25
N LEU A 50 4.55 -21.06 1.07
CA LEU A 50 3.16 -20.99 0.60
C LEU A 50 2.91 -19.74 -0.27
N VAL A 51 3.39 -18.58 0.18
CA VAL A 51 3.29 -17.31 -0.57
C VAL A 51 3.98 -17.41 -1.94
N GLN A 52 5.18 -18.01 -1.97
CA GLN A 52 5.93 -18.20 -3.22
C GLN A 52 5.26 -19.23 -4.15
N LYS A 53 4.66 -20.27 -3.58
CA LYS A 53 4.03 -21.36 -4.34
C LYS A 53 2.69 -20.97 -4.96
N HIS A 54 1.94 -20.06 -4.33
CA HIS A 54 0.55 -19.75 -4.69
C HIS A 54 0.27 -18.25 -4.96
N PRO A 55 1.01 -17.56 -5.84
CA PRO A 55 0.87 -16.13 -6.09
C PRO A 55 -0.51 -15.72 -6.67
N VAL A 56 -1.19 -16.60 -7.42
CA VAL A 56 -2.57 -16.33 -7.89
C VAL A 56 -3.54 -16.21 -6.71
N VAL A 57 -3.35 -17.02 -5.67
CA VAL A 57 -4.18 -16.97 -4.45
C VAL A 57 -3.95 -15.65 -3.72
N ILE A 58 -2.71 -15.18 -3.64
CA ILE A 58 -2.37 -13.87 -3.07
C ILE A 58 -3.10 -12.76 -3.82
N ALA A 59 -2.99 -12.72 -5.15
CA ALA A 59 -3.63 -11.68 -5.96
C ALA A 59 -5.15 -11.69 -5.79
N ARG A 60 -5.77 -12.87 -5.74
CA ARG A 60 -7.21 -13.04 -5.53
C ARG A 60 -7.63 -12.57 -4.14
N GLN A 61 -6.93 -13.00 -3.08
CA GLN A 61 -7.25 -12.60 -1.71
C GLN A 61 -7.04 -11.11 -1.48
N PHE A 62 -5.98 -10.54 -2.04
CA PHE A 62 -5.78 -9.09 -2.01
C PHE A 62 -6.95 -8.36 -2.67
N THR A 63 -7.43 -8.82 -3.82
CA THR A 63 -8.61 -8.24 -4.49
C THR A 63 -9.86 -8.32 -3.62
N LEU A 64 -10.08 -9.43 -2.92
CA LEU A 64 -11.19 -9.56 -1.98
C LEU A 64 -11.10 -8.55 -0.83
N ARG A 65 -9.91 -8.37 -0.25
CA ARG A 65 -9.68 -7.35 0.79
C ARG A 65 -9.87 -5.93 0.27
N VAL A 66 -9.39 -5.61 -0.95
CA VAL A 66 -9.64 -4.32 -1.60
C VAL A 66 -11.15 -4.08 -1.78
N ASN A 67 -11.89 -5.07 -2.25
CA ASN A 67 -13.35 -4.96 -2.39
C ASN A 67 -14.06 -4.77 -1.05
N ALA A 68 -13.59 -5.41 0.02
CA ALA A 68 -14.09 -5.20 1.38
C ALA A 68 -13.80 -3.78 1.88
N LEU A 69 -12.57 -3.29 1.69
CA LEU A 69 -12.15 -1.92 1.98
C LEU A 69 -13.03 -0.90 1.26
N MET A 70 -13.26 -1.07 -0.06
CA MET A 70 -14.10 -0.15 -0.83
C MET A 70 -15.55 -0.15 -0.36
N ARG A 71 -16.10 -1.31 0.00
CA ARG A 71 -17.45 -1.39 0.60
C ARG A 71 -17.52 -0.69 1.94
N PHE A 72 -16.49 -0.82 2.78
CA PHE A 72 -16.41 -0.13 4.06
C PHE A 72 -16.36 1.39 3.86
N LEU A 73 -15.46 1.87 3.02
CA LEU A 73 -15.25 3.29 2.73
C LEU A 73 -16.51 3.96 2.13
N LYS A 74 -17.26 3.27 1.26
CA LYS A 74 -18.53 3.78 0.71
C LYS A 74 -19.65 3.88 1.75
N ARG A 75 -19.61 3.05 2.79
CA ARG A 75 -20.64 3.01 3.86
C ARG A 75 -20.32 3.96 5.01
N ASN A 76 -19.05 4.05 5.38
CA ASN A 76 -18.59 4.88 6.48
C ASN A 76 -18.20 6.28 5.97
N LYS A 77 -19.14 7.22 6.07
CA LYS A 77 -18.98 8.58 5.57
C LYS A 77 -17.97 9.43 6.37
N ASP A 78 -17.62 9.02 7.58
CA ASP A 78 -16.77 9.83 8.47
C ASP A 78 -15.32 9.36 8.50
N CYS A 79 -15.02 8.16 8.00
CA CYS A 79 -13.69 7.55 8.06
C CYS A 79 -12.58 8.42 7.44
N LEU A 80 -12.91 9.13 6.34
CA LEU A 80 -12.03 10.07 5.65
C LEU A 80 -12.49 11.53 5.82
N GLY A 81 -13.27 11.78 6.87
CA GLY A 81 -13.77 13.11 7.25
C GLY A 81 -14.99 13.62 6.48
N GLY A 82 -15.44 12.90 5.46
CA GLY A 82 -16.61 13.22 4.65
C GLY A 82 -16.92 12.10 3.63
N PRO A 83 -18.14 12.06 3.07
CA PRO A 83 -18.54 10.97 2.19
C PRO A 83 -17.77 10.99 0.87
N ILE A 84 -17.38 9.79 0.42
CA ILE A 84 -16.70 9.59 -0.86
C ILE A 84 -17.66 9.85 -2.02
N GLU A 85 -17.32 10.81 -2.88
CA GLU A 85 -18.00 11.07 -4.14
C GLU A 85 -17.44 10.19 -5.26
N ASP A 86 -16.12 10.09 -5.36
CA ASP A 86 -15.43 9.35 -6.41
C ASP A 86 -14.08 8.82 -5.91
N PHE A 87 -13.54 7.85 -6.63
CA PHE A 87 -12.24 7.26 -6.33
C PHE A 87 -11.59 6.68 -7.59
N TRP A 88 -10.26 6.63 -7.56
CA TRP A 88 -9.47 5.90 -8.55
C TRP A 88 -8.41 5.09 -7.83
N TYR A 89 -8.15 3.86 -8.27
CA TYR A 89 -7.04 3.09 -7.72
C TYR A 89 -6.34 2.25 -8.77
N ARG A 90 -5.08 1.92 -8.47
CA ARG A 90 -4.25 0.96 -9.21
C ARG A 90 -3.62 0.00 -8.22
N VAL A 91 -3.61 -1.28 -8.58
CA VAL A 91 -2.80 -2.29 -7.88
C VAL A 91 -1.47 -2.43 -8.62
N GLU A 92 -0.38 -2.21 -7.92
CA GLU A 92 0.98 -2.46 -8.39
C GLU A 92 1.53 -3.70 -7.68
N PHE A 93 2.22 -4.57 -8.42
CA PHE A 93 2.99 -5.66 -7.83
C PHE A 93 4.40 -5.15 -7.57
N GLN A 94 4.78 -5.03 -6.30
CA GLN A 94 6.12 -4.59 -5.94
C GLN A 94 7.15 -5.65 -6.37
N ASN A 95 8.45 -5.28 -6.42
CA ASN A 95 9.57 -6.16 -6.79
C ASN A 95 9.69 -7.49 -6.01
N ARG A 96 8.84 -7.72 -4.99
CA ARG A 96 8.77 -8.94 -4.20
C ARG A 96 7.58 -9.84 -4.57
N GLY A 97 6.79 -9.46 -5.57
CA GLY A 97 5.56 -10.15 -5.99
C GLY A 97 4.31 -9.80 -5.18
N SER A 98 4.45 -9.13 -4.03
CA SER A 98 3.30 -8.74 -3.20
C SER A 98 2.55 -7.54 -3.83
N PRO A 99 1.21 -7.60 -3.91
CA PRO A 99 0.40 -6.50 -4.41
C PRO A 99 0.39 -5.31 -3.44
N HIS A 100 0.25 -4.12 -4.00
CA HIS A 100 0.20 -2.86 -3.26
C HIS A 100 -0.82 -1.94 -3.93
N LEU A 101 -1.75 -1.41 -3.15
CA LEU A 101 -2.82 -0.55 -3.64
C LEU A 101 -2.35 0.90 -3.56
N HIS A 102 -2.48 1.63 -4.66
CA HIS A 102 -2.42 3.09 -4.71
C HIS A 102 -3.81 3.61 -5.03
N MET A 103 -4.34 4.54 -4.24
CA MET A 103 -5.70 5.04 -4.37
C MET A 103 -5.78 6.55 -4.19
N LEU A 104 -6.58 7.20 -5.01
CA LEU A 104 -7.01 8.59 -4.91
C LEU A 104 -8.49 8.60 -4.57
N VAL A 105 -8.89 9.46 -3.63
CA VAL A 105 -10.27 9.57 -3.16
C VAL A 105 -10.71 11.03 -3.14
N TRP A 106 -11.91 11.30 -3.66
CA TRP A 106 -12.60 12.57 -3.57
C TRP A 106 -13.69 12.46 -2.51
N CYS A 107 -13.59 13.29 -1.48
CA CYS A 107 -14.60 13.40 -0.44
C CYS A 107 -15.31 14.75 -0.54
N SER A 108 -16.63 14.73 -0.35
CA SER A 108 -17.45 15.93 -0.23
C SER A 108 -17.43 16.49 1.19
N ASN A 109 -17.82 17.76 1.31
CA ASN A 109 -17.98 18.45 2.61
C ASN A 109 -16.68 18.51 3.43
N ILE A 110 -15.53 18.56 2.76
CA ILE A 110 -14.23 18.75 3.40
C ILE A 110 -13.87 20.25 3.29
N PRO A 111 -13.65 20.94 4.41
CA PRO A 111 -13.14 22.31 4.40
C PRO A 111 -11.77 22.37 3.71
N GLU A 112 -11.40 23.55 3.22
CA GLU A 112 -10.07 23.75 2.64
C GLU A 112 -8.99 23.44 3.69
N PHE A 113 -8.03 22.58 3.35
CA PHE A 113 -7.03 22.09 4.30
C PHE A 113 -6.16 23.17 4.95
N SER A 114 -6.00 24.33 4.31
CA SER A 114 -5.27 25.49 4.83
C SER A 114 -6.00 26.21 5.97
N THR A 115 -7.32 25.98 6.13
CA THR A 115 -8.14 26.59 7.18
C THR A 115 -8.02 25.83 8.51
N PRO A 116 -8.30 26.47 9.67
CA PRO A 116 -8.33 25.78 10.95
C PRO A 116 -9.24 24.55 10.98
N GLU A 117 -10.41 24.63 10.34
CA GLU A 117 -11.36 23.52 10.21
C GLU A 117 -10.79 22.39 9.36
N GLY A 118 -10.10 22.73 8.27
CA GLY A 118 -9.43 21.75 7.39
C GLY A 118 -8.27 21.04 8.10
N ILE A 119 -7.46 21.77 8.87
CA ILE A 119 -6.40 21.20 9.70
C ILE A 119 -6.99 20.22 10.72
N ALA A 120 -8.10 20.58 11.38
CA ALA A 120 -8.78 19.68 12.31
C ALA A 120 -9.28 18.39 11.64
N VAL A 121 -9.71 18.45 10.37
CA VAL A 121 -10.03 17.24 9.58
C VAL A 121 -8.79 16.40 9.31
N ILE A 122 -7.66 17.01 8.95
CA ILE A 122 -6.40 16.29 8.75
C ILE A 122 -5.99 15.57 10.02
N GLU A 123 -5.96 16.24 11.16
CA GLU A 123 -5.54 15.66 12.43
C GLU A 123 -6.48 14.54 12.91
N ARG A 124 -7.76 14.61 12.54
CA ARG A 124 -8.73 13.54 12.80
C ARG A 124 -8.53 12.32 11.89
N VAL A 125 -8.22 12.53 10.61
CA VAL A 125 -8.15 11.47 9.60
C VAL A 125 -6.75 10.83 9.53
N VAL A 126 -5.71 11.61 9.76
CA VAL A 126 -4.31 11.24 9.58
C VAL A 126 -3.57 11.37 10.90
N SER A 127 -3.09 10.24 11.41
CA SER A 127 -2.26 10.15 12.59
C SER A 127 -0.87 9.67 12.21
N CYS A 128 0.13 10.14 12.96
CA CYS A 128 1.43 9.50 13.05
C CYS A 128 1.79 9.19 14.51
N SER A 129 0.78 9.08 15.38
CA SER A 129 1.03 8.85 16.80
C SER A 129 1.33 7.40 17.11
N LEU A 130 2.07 7.14 18.19
CA LEU A 130 2.17 5.80 18.78
C LEU A 130 0.88 5.37 19.52
N ASN A 131 -0.04 6.29 19.78
CA ASN A 131 -1.31 6.03 20.49
C ASN A 131 -1.12 5.26 21.82
N PRO A 132 -0.43 5.86 22.82
CA PRO A 132 -0.07 5.16 24.06
C PRO A 132 -1.26 4.65 24.88
N ASN A 133 -2.46 5.22 24.67
CA ASN A 133 -3.66 4.90 25.43
C ASN A 133 -4.50 3.76 24.82
N ASP A 134 -4.19 3.33 23.59
CA ASP A 134 -4.85 2.19 22.94
C ASP A 134 -3.81 1.11 22.67
N SER A 135 -3.74 0.10 23.55
CA SER A 135 -2.74 -0.96 23.46
C SER A 135 -2.86 -1.80 22.17
N THR A 136 -4.06 -1.93 21.62
CA THR A 136 -4.31 -2.71 20.40
C THR A 136 -3.83 -1.94 19.18
N LEU A 137 -4.23 -0.68 19.06
CA LEU A 137 -3.77 0.19 17.98
C LEU A 137 -2.27 0.44 18.07
N ARG A 138 -1.74 0.68 19.27
CA ARG A 138 -0.29 0.85 19.50
C ARG A 138 0.50 -0.32 18.94
N LYS A 139 0.10 -1.55 19.26
CA LYS A 139 0.77 -2.74 18.73
C LYS A 139 0.75 -2.78 17.21
N LEU A 140 -0.39 -2.47 16.58
CA LEU A 140 -0.48 -2.38 15.12
C LEU A 140 0.45 -1.31 14.53
N VAL A 141 0.58 -0.15 15.20
CA VAL A 141 1.48 0.92 14.77
C VAL A 141 2.94 0.48 14.89
N GLU A 142 3.32 -0.12 16.02
CA GLU A 142 4.67 -0.62 16.26
C GLU A 142 5.07 -1.71 15.25
N ASP A 143 4.14 -2.62 14.93
CA ASP A 143 4.38 -3.73 14.01
C ASP A 143 4.38 -3.30 12.52
N LEU A 144 3.53 -2.34 12.14
CA LEU A 144 3.19 -2.08 10.72
C LEU A 144 3.52 -0.68 10.21
N GLN A 145 3.69 0.30 11.10
CA GLN A 145 3.85 1.72 10.72
C GLN A 145 5.20 2.32 11.10
N ILE A 146 6.04 1.62 11.88
CA ILE A 146 7.41 2.08 12.15
C ILE A 146 8.28 1.82 10.92
N HIS A 147 8.78 2.89 10.32
CA HIS A 147 9.74 2.82 9.24
C HIS A 147 11.06 2.22 9.74
N LYS A 148 11.57 1.23 9.02
CA LYS A 148 12.89 0.63 9.25
C LYS A 148 13.72 0.87 8.00
N HIS A 149 14.93 1.41 8.16
CA HIS A 149 15.80 1.63 7.03
C HIS A 149 16.18 0.31 6.37
N THR A 150 16.02 0.28 5.05
CA THR A 150 16.40 -0.85 4.19
C THR A 150 17.16 -0.30 2.98
N ALA A 151 17.74 -1.18 2.16
CA ALA A 151 18.43 -0.79 0.93
C ALA A 151 17.56 0.09 0.00
N THR A 152 16.23 -0.05 0.03
CA THR A 152 15.34 0.79 -0.79
C THR A 152 15.34 2.26 -0.38
N CYS A 153 15.73 2.57 0.87
CA CYS A 153 15.86 3.95 1.35
C CYS A 153 16.94 4.73 0.59
N LYS A 154 17.99 4.06 0.12
CA LYS A 154 19.10 4.68 -0.62
C LYS A 154 18.91 4.59 -2.14
N LYS A 155 17.86 3.91 -2.62
CA LYS A 155 17.61 3.71 -4.05
C LYS A 155 17.46 5.05 -4.76
N ASN A 156 18.34 5.31 -5.73
CA ASN A 156 18.40 6.55 -6.52
C ASN A 156 18.75 7.80 -5.69
N ARG A 157 19.36 7.64 -4.50
CA ARG A 157 19.91 8.75 -3.70
C ARG A 157 21.42 8.76 -3.84
N LYS A 158 22.00 9.96 -3.96
CA LYS A 158 23.46 10.18 -3.91
C LYS A 158 23.95 10.54 -2.52
N ASP A 159 23.04 11.00 -1.65
CA ASP A 159 23.33 11.38 -0.28
C ASP A 159 22.96 10.26 0.71
N ASP A 160 23.23 10.52 1.99
CA ASP A 160 22.91 9.60 3.06
C ASP A 160 21.47 9.67 3.57
N GLY A 161 20.62 10.50 2.98
CA GLY A 161 19.23 10.65 3.40
C GLY A 161 18.34 9.47 3.01
N CYS A 162 17.23 9.34 3.71
CA CYS A 162 16.19 8.39 3.34
C CYS A 162 15.36 8.95 2.18
N ARG A 163 15.16 8.18 1.12
CA ARG A 163 14.25 8.51 0.01
C ARG A 163 12.82 8.84 0.45
N PHE A 164 12.39 8.32 1.60
CA PHE A 164 11.07 8.58 2.16
C PHE A 164 11.09 9.70 3.23
N ASP A 165 12.22 10.39 3.38
CA ASP A 165 12.46 11.51 4.30
C ASP A 165 12.26 11.14 5.79
N PHE A 166 12.59 9.90 6.15
CA PHE A 166 12.72 9.49 7.56
C PHE A 166 14.15 9.73 8.08
N PRO A 167 14.33 10.15 9.35
CA PRO A 167 13.28 10.56 10.28
C PRO A 167 12.58 11.86 9.83
N ARG A 168 11.25 11.90 9.93
CA ARG A 168 10.49 13.13 9.62
C ARG A 168 10.63 14.09 10.80
N PRO A 169 10.70 15.42 10.56
CA PRO A 169 10.91 16.39 11.62
C PRO A 169 9.76 16.36 12.65
N ALA A 170 10.10 16.58 13.92
CA ALA A 170 9.11 16.86 14.95
C ALA A 170 8.49 18.25 14.72
N SER A 171 7.21 18.38 15.07
CA SER A 171 6.46 19.63 14.93
C SER A 171 5.38 19.70 16.00
N ASP A 172 5.20 20.87 16.61
CA ASP A 172 4.19 21.10 17.64
C ASP A 172 2.78 21.31 17.05
N SER A 173 2.70 21.58 15.75
CA SER A 173 1.45 21.83 15.02
C SER A 173 1.46 21.20 13.62
N THR A 174 0.26 20.97 13.10
CA THR A 174 0.05 20.55 11.72
C THR A 174 -0.02 21.78 10.81
N VAL A 175 0.80 21.80 9.76
CA VAL A 175 0.94 22.95 8.85
C VAL A 175 0.79 22.50 7.41
N CYS A 176 -0.05 23.20 6.65
CA CYS A 176 -0.14 23.06 5.20
C CYS A 176 0.91 23.95 4.52
N LEU A 177 1.62 23.37 3.57
CA LEU A 177 2.68 23.99 2.78
C LEU A 177 2.13 24.59 1.50
N GLY A 178 2.75 25.68 1.04
CA GLY A 178 2.47 26.25 -0.27
C GLY A 178 2.88 25.30 -1.42
N PRO A 179 2.44 25.55 -2.68
CA PRO A 179 2.76 24.69 -3.81
C PRO A 179 4.26 24.45 -4.04
N ASP A 180 5.09 25.49 -3.92
CA ASP A 180 6.53 25.41 -4.13
C ASP A 180 7.24 24.64 -3.01
N GLU A 181 6.83 24.89 -1.76
CA GLU A 181 7.32 24.17 -0.57
C GLU A 181 6.92 22.68 -0.63
N ALA A 182 5.69 22.40 -1.06
CA ALA A 182 5.22 21.04 -1.25
C ALA A 182 6.02 20.31 -2.33
N LEU A 183 6.38 20.99 -3.43
CA LEU A 183 7.23 20.41 -4.48
C LEU A 183 8.64 20.11 -3.95
N ALA A 184 9.23 21.03 -3.19
CA ALA A 184 10.51 20.82 -2.50
C ALA A 184 10.43 19.66 -1.49
N ASN A 185 9.26 19.44 -0.88
CA ASN A 185 8.97 18.36 0.06
C ASN A 185 8.45 17.08 -0.62
N ASN A 186 8.98 16.74 -1.80
CA ASN A 186 8.62 15.52 -2.56
C ASN A 186 7.12 15.37 -2.87
N GLY A 187 6.41 16.49 -3.00
CA GLY A 187 4.97 16.56 -3.26
C GLY A 187 4.10 16.45 -2.00
N ARG A 188 4.67 16.35 -0.80
CA ARG A 188 3.91 16.34 0.46
C ARG A 188 3.50 17.75 0.82
N PHE A 189 2.21 18.01 0.80
CA PHE A 189 1.69 19.35 1.08
C PHE A 189 1.47 19.63 2.58
N CYS A 190 1.60 18.65 3.47
CA CYS A 190 1.29 18.81 4.89
C CYS A 190 2.41 18.25 5.75
N LEU A 191 2.85 19.04 6.72
CA LEU A 191 3.67 18.61 7.84
C LEU A 191 2.73 18.34 9.01
N LEU A 192 2.68 17.09 9.48
CA LEU A 192 1.83 16.71 10.60
C LEU A 192 2.51 17.05 11.93
N LYS A 193 1.69 17.44 12.91
CA LYS A 193 2.09 17.47 14.31
C LYS A 193 2.67 16.11 14.72
N ARG A 194 3.86 16.13 15.31
CA ARG A 194 4.62 14.91 15.62
C ARG A 194 5.62 15.15 16.75
N THR A 195 5.67 14.24 17.71
CA THR A 195 6.69 14.27 18.78
C THR A 195 8.03 13.69 18.31
N SER A 196 9.11 13.95 19.05
CA SER A 196 10.44 13.39 18.78
C SER A 196 10.47 11.85 18.73
N ASN A 197 9.59 11.19 19.48
CA ASN A 197 9.47 9.72 19.53
C ASN A 197 8.71 9.14 18.32
N GLU A 198 8.03 9.97 17.54
CA GLU A 198 7.16 9.55 16.43
C GLU A 198 7.79 9.84 15.06
N THR A 199 9.03 10.34 15.03
CA THR A 199 9.80 10.70 13.82
C THR A 199 9.95 9.57 12.80
N MET A 200 9.82 8.32 13.24
CA MET A 200 9.87 7.11 12.40
C MET A 200 8.50 6.50 12.08
N VAL A 201 7.42 7.05 12.62
CA VAL A 201 6.07 6.53 12.38
C VAL A 201 5.55 7.05 11.04
N ASN A 202 5.04 6.15 10.19
CA ASN A 202 4.39 6.53 8.95
C ASN A 202 2.99 7.10 9.20
N ASN A 203 2.40 7.76 8.21
CA ASN A 203 1.08 8.34 8.36
C ASN A 203 0.00 7.26 8.17
N TYR A 204 -0.97 7.19 9.04
CA TYR A 204 -2.05 6.21 8.93
C TYR A 204 -3.38 6.78 9.40
N ASN A 205 -4.47 6.14 9.00
CA ASN A 205 -5.77 6.35 9.62
C ASN A 205 -6.03 5.19 10.60
N ALA A 206 -6.37 5.50 11.85
CA ALA A 206 -6.49 4.49 12.92
C ALA A 206 -7.49 3.38 12.58
N VAL A 207 -8.65 3.75 12.03
CA VAL A 207 -9.71 2.82 11.64
C VAL A 207 -9.25 1.93 10.48
N LEU A 208 -8.65 2.53 9.46
CA LEU A 208 -8.16 1.80 8.30
C LEU A 208 -6.99 0.87 8.65
N LEU A 209 -6.11 1.26 9.58
CA LEU A 209 -5.04 0.39 10.06
C LEU A 209 -5.60 -0.84 10.78
N GLY A 210 -6.60 -0.65 11.65
CA GLY A 210 -7.29 -1.75 12.34
C GLY A 210 -8.00 -2.71 11.39
N LEU A 211 -8.62 -2.18 10.33
CA LEU A 211 -9.29 -2.97 9.30
C LEU A 211 -8.29 -3.70 8.39
N TRP A 212 -7.27 -3.00 7.93
CA TRP A 212 -6.35 -3.49 6.91
C TRP A 212 -5.26 -4.40 7.49
N LYS A 213 -4.77 -4.11 8.70
CA LYS A 213 -3.68 -4.86 9.38
C LYS A 213 -2.46 -5.08 8.49
N GLY A 214 -2.09 -4.05 7.73
CA GLY A 214 -0.87 -3.98 6.94
C GLY A 214 -0.32 -2.56 6.96
N ASN A 215 0.89 -2.36 6.44
CA ASN A 215 1.42 -1.01 6.27
C ASN A 215 0.49 -0.21 5.34
N ILE A 216 0.15 1.02 5.74
CA ILE A 216 -0.69 1.95 5.00
C ILE A 216 -0.03 3.31 5.01
N ASP A 217 -0.40 4.16 4.07
CA ASP A 217 -0.02 5.57 4.07
C ASP A 217 -1.22 6.42 3.71
N VAL A 218 -1.49 7.45 4.51
CA VAL A 218 -2.57 8.42 4.26
C VAL A 218 -1.96 9.80 4.16
N GLN A 219 -2.16 10.44 3.01
CA GLN A 219 -1.70 11.80 2.77
C GLN A 219 -2.88 12.62 2.25
N PRO A 220 -3.14 13.81 2.81
CA PRO A 220 -4.07 14.71 2.16
C PRO A 220 -3.43 15.24 0.86
N CYS A 221 -4.26 15.65 -0.09
CA CYS A 221 -3.82 16.19 -1.37
C CYS A 221 -4.08 17.70 -1.39
N GLY A 222 -3.02 18.50 -1.36
CA GLY A 222 -3.14 19.96 -1.16
C GLY A 222 -3.33 20.81 -2.41
N SER A 223 -2.92 20.33 -3.59
CA SER A 223 -3.01 21.15 -4.81
C SER A 223 -3.11 20.30 -6.08
N VAL A 224 -3.66 20.92 -7.14
CA VAL A 224 -3.68 20.34 -8.50
C VAL A 224 -2.26 19.99 -8.98
N THR A 225 -1.25 20.77 -8.59
CA THR A 225 0.17 20.50 -8.93
C THR A 225 0.70 19.25 -8.26
N SER A 226 0.41 19.05 -6.97
CA SER A 226 0.78 17.83 -6.24
C SER A 226 0.10 16.60 -6.86
N VAL A 227 -1.15 16.75 -7.27
CA VAL A 227 -1.94 15.69 -7.93
C VAL A 227 -1.42 15.40 -9.32
N ALA A 228 -1.07 16.41 -10.11
CA ALA A 228 -0.49 16.26 -11.44
C ALA A 228 0.88 15.57 -11.36
N TYR A 229 1.74 15.98 -10.41
CA TYR A 229 3.01 15.31 -10.14
C TYR A 229 2.80 13.84 -9.75
N TYR A 230 1.85 13.56 -8.84
CA TYR A 230 1.54 12.19 -8.42
C TYR A 230 0.98 11.35 -9.58
N VAL A 231 -0.10 11.79 -10.22
CA VAL A 231 -0.70 11.10 -11.37
C VAL A 231 0.33 10.87 -12.46
N ALA A 232 1.14 11.88 -12.82
CA ALA A 232 2.20 11.74 -13.81
C ALA A 232 3.26 10.72 -13.36
N LYS A 233 3.73 10.77 -12.11
CA LYS A 233 4.71 9.83 -11.55
C LYS A 233 4.22 8.37 -11.58
N TYR A 234 2.94 8.14 -11.30
CA TYR A 234 2.38 6.77 -11.27
C TYR A 234 1.86 6.30 -12.64
N ALA A 235 1.40 7.20 -13.51
CA ALA A 235 1.05 6.89 -14.90
C ALA A 235 2.30 6.64 -15.75
N SER A 236 3.40 7.35 -15.50
CA SER A 236 4.69 7.15 -16.17
C SER A 236 5.50 5.99 -15.61
N LYS A 237 5.08 5.40 -14.48
CA LYS A 237 5.71 4.21 -13.91
C LYS A 237 5.47 3.02 -14.84
N CYS A 238 6.41 2.81 -15.75
CA CYS A 238 6.39 1.74 -16.73
C CYS A 238 6.28 0.39 -16.01
N GLU A 239 5.38 -0.46 -16.47
CA GLU A 239 5.46 -1.88 -16.13
C GLU A 239 6.76 -2.45 -16.71
N PRO A 240 7.39 -3.46 -16.07
CA PRO A 240 8.62 -4.06 -16.57
C PRO A 240 8.44 -4.49 -18.04
N ARG A 241 9.29 -3.95 -18.94
CA ARG A 241 9.15 -4.08 -20.40
C ARG A 241 9.31 -5.52 -20.93
N ASP A 242 9.72 -6.48 -20.11
CA ASP A 242 10.13 -7.83 -20.53
C ASP A 242 9.08 -8.94 -20.36
N THR A 243 7.81 -8.62 -20.10
CA THR A 243 6.79 -9.68 -19.92
C THR A 243 6.14 -10.17 -21.22
N GLY A 244 6.37 -9.52 -22.37
CA GLY A 244 5.67 -9.84 -23.62
C GLY A 244 6.00 -11.23 -24.21
N ASP A 245 7.28 -11.60 -24.26
CA ASP A 245 7.71 -12.90 -24.79
C ASP A 245 7.35 -14.03 -23.83
N VAL A 246 7.45 -13.76 -22.54
CA VAL A 246 7.06 -14.64 -21.45
C VAL A 246 5.57 -14.98 -21.48
N ILE A 247 4.71 -13.98 -21.71
CA ILE A 247 3.26 -14.18 -21.83
C ILE A 247 2.95 -15.06 -23.05
N ARG A 248 3.63 -14.84 -24.18
CA ARG A 248 3.48 -15.68 -25.38
C ARG A 248 3.91 -17.12 -25.13
N ASP A 249 5.01 -17.34 -24.45
CA ASP A 249 5.51 -18.67 -24.12
C ASP A 249 4.61 -19.38 -23.10
N ALA A 250 4.13 -18.66 -22.09
CA ALA A 250 3.18 -19.17 -21.10
C ALA A 250 1.86 -19.62 -21.76
N ILE A 251 1.30 -18.79 -22.65
CA ILE A 251 0.08 -19.11 -23.39
C ILE A 251 0.29 -20.32 -24.31
N SER A 252 1.45 -20.40 -24.98
CA SER A 252 1.77 -21.52 -25.86
C SER A 252 1.93 -22.84 -25.10
N ASN A 253 2.56 -22.80 -23.92
CA ASN A 253 2.71 -23.97 -23.05
C ASN A 253 1.38 -24.42 -22.43
N ALA A 254 0.54 -23.49 -21.98
CA ALA A 254 -0.78 -23.81 -21.45
C ALA A 254 -1.70 -24.44 -22.51
N LYS A 255 -1.63 -23.96 -23.77
CA LYS A 255 -2.36 -24.57 -24.89
C LYS A 255 -1.88 -25.98 -25.22
N ARG A 256 -0.57 -26.25 -25.11
CA ARG A 256 0.02 -27.59 -25.34
C ARG A 256 -0.37 -28.60 -24.26
N GLN A 257 -0.50 -28.17 -23.00
CA GLN A 257 -0.88 -29.05 -21.88
C GLN A 257 -2.36 -29.46 -21.91
N GLY A 258 -3.22 -28.72 -22.63
CA GLY A 258 -4.66 -29.01 -22.70
C GLY A 258 -5.39 -28.80 -21.37
N GLY A 259 -6.65 -29.27 -21.29
CA GLY A 259 -7.51 -29.12 -20.11
C GLY A 259 -8.52 -27.98 -20.21
N ASP A 260 -9.33 -27.80 -19.16
CA ASP A 260 -10.35 -26.76 -19.12
C ASP A 260 -9.73 -25.34 -19.20
N VAL A 261 -10.53 -24.39 -19.69
CA VAL A 261 -10.12 -22.99 -19.89
C VAL A 261 -9.62 -22.37 -18.59
N TRP A 262 -10.14 -22.80 -17.43
CA TRP A 262 -9.71 -22.32 -16.12
C TRP A 262 -8.30 -22.77 -15.76
N LYS A 263 -7.94 -24.04 -15.98
CA LYS A 263 -6.59 -24.58 -15.75
C LYS A 263 -5.56 -23.94 -16.68
N GLN A 264 -5.93 -23.67 -17.93
CA GLN A 264 -5.07 -22.96 -18.86
C GLN A 264 -4.85 -21.51 -18.43
N LEU A 265 -5.91 -20.77 -18.07
CA LEU A 265 -5.81 -19.40 -17.54
C LEU A 265 -5.02 -19.34 -16.24
N PHE A 266 -5.20 -20.31 -15.35
CA PHE A 266 -4.47 -20.43 -14.09
C PHE A 266 -2.98 -20.64 -14.34
N SER A 267 -2.61 -21.55 -15.25
CA SER A 267 -1.22 -21.82 -15.65
C SER A 267 -0.54 -20.57 -16.22
N VAL A 268 -1.19 -19.88 -17.16
CA VAL A 268 -0.69 -18.62 -17.74
C VAL A 268 -0.51 -17.55 -16.67
N SER A 269 -1.51 -17.38 -15.78
CA SER A 269 -1.45 -16.42 -14.69
C SER A 269 -0.31 -16.72 -13.72
N MET A 270 -0.09 -17.99 -13.38
CA MET A 270 1.01 -18.45 -12.54
C MET A 270 2.37 -18.17 -13.18
N THR A 271 2.55 -18.43 -14.48
CA THR A 271 3.81 -18.11 -15.17
C THR A 271 4.09 -16.60 -15.15
N ILE A 272 3.08 -15.77 -15.44
CA ILE A 272 3.22 -14.31 -15.42
C ILE A 272 3.58 -13.80 -14.02
N LEU A 273 2.94 -14.34 -12.98
CA LEU A 273 3.20 -13.94 -11.60
C LEU A 273 4.55 -14.46 -11.07
N ASN A 274 4.97 -15.66 -11.45
CA ASN A 274 6.28 -16.22 -11.08
C ASN A 274 7.45 -15.46 -11.71
N GLN A 275 7.27 -14.96 -12.93
CA GLN A 275 8.25 -14.12 -13.61
C GLN A 275 8.37 -12.71 -13.02
N ARG A 276 7.39 -12.29 -12.20
CA ARG A 276 7.43 -11.03 -11.43
C ARG A 276 8.26 -11.14 -10.12
N LEU A 277 9.08 -12.19 -10.02
CA LEU A 277 10.04 -12.49 -8.94
C LEU A 277 9.44 -12.52 -7.53
N ALA A 278 8.98 -13.70 -7.15
CA ALA A 278 9.03 -14.14 -5.76
C ALA A 278 10.42 -14.79 -5.50
N GLY A 279 11.18 -14.26 -4.54
CA GLY A 279 12.17 -15.08 -3.82
C GLY A 279 13.62 -15.22 -4.35
N ARG A 280 14.25 -14.19 -4.95
CA ARG A 280 15.74 -14.17 -5.03
C ARG A 280 16.33 -12.92 -4.42
N THR A 281 16.59 -12.96 -3.11
CA THR A 281 17.69 -12.20 -2.50
C THR A 281 18.19 -12.90 -1.25
N PHE A 282 18.84 -14.04 -1.46
CA PHE A 282 19.96 -14.47 -0.64
C PHE A 282 21.06 -14.90 -1.61
N GLN A 283 21.88 -13.94 -2.03
CA GLN A 283 23.25 -14.26 -2.37
C GLN A 283 24.05 -13.87 -1.13
N THR A 284 24.64 -14.89 -0.55
CA THR A 284 25.76 -14.86 0.39
C THR A 284 26.69 -13.69 0.07
N ALA A 285 26.83 -12.76 1.01
CA ALA A 285 28.00 -11.91 1.06
C ALA A 285 29.16 -12.81 1.49
N GLU A 286 29.94 -13.28 0.52
CA GLU A 286 31.33 -13.62 0.78
C GLU A 286 32.16 -12.32 0.69
N ILE A 287 33.05 -12.21 1.69
CA ILE A 287 34.09 -11.21 1.96
C ILE A 287 33.62 -9.93 2.67
#